data_AF-A0AAD5WLQ5-F1
#
_entry.id   AF-A0AAD5WLQ5-F1
#
_cell.length_a   1.000
_cell.length_b   1.000
_cell.length_c   1.000
_cell.angle_alpha   90.00
_cell.angle_beta   90.00
_cell.angle_gamma   90.00
#
_symmetry.space_group_name_H-M   'P 1'
#
loop_
_entity.id
_entity.type
_entity.pdbx_description
1 polymer ?
#
loop_
_entity_poly.entity_id
_entity_poly.type
_entity_poly.pdbx_seq_one_letter_code
_entity_poly.pdbx_strand_id
1 'polypeptide(L)'
;MSRILLNTPYGGRLVVKLPAGTLLFVHLKDKKLIRHKKRWSQVMYMYYLLGHRIMDSPLSIEDRQQMADNTFILAIDGDSKFKPEAVMRLMNRMKTKSDIGCACGRIHPIGSGVMVWYQKFEYAIGHWFQKAAEHVFGCVLCAPGCFSLFRASALMDDNIMHKYTKTAQEPRHFVQYDQGEDRWLSTLMLKQGYRIEYVAASDAETYAPEGFEEFFNQRRRWTPSSIANTIDLLADYKRTSANNHSISKSYIAYQFMVVFFSMLAPAIIFTMLVFAQVSAFRVESTKMMMYNGIPVSLFIVVCFTTSSNVQLLIAKLMSVVYAFVMLAVLIATLTQIVLETVVSPTSTFIVSMVFHIHSRCLSSP
;
A
#
# COMPACT_ATOMS: atom_id res chain seq x y z
N MET A 1 12.48 20.14 32.53
CA MET A 1 11.30 19.41 32.04
C MET A 1 10.92 18.36 33.07
N SER A 2 9.73 18.44 33.66
CA SER A 2 9.22 17.34 34.49
C SER A 2 8.92 16.14 33.60
N ARG A 3 9.40 14.97 34.02
CA ARG A 3 9.19 13.68 33.35
C ARG A 3 8.66 12.70 34.39
N ILE A 4 7.52 12.08 34.11
CA ILE A 4 6.91 11.10 35.01
C ILE A 4 6.78 9.80 34.24
N LEU A 5 7.38 8.72 34.74
CA LEU A 5 7.22 7.38 34.20
C LEU A 5 6.18 6.63 35.04
N LEU A 6 5.13 6.13 34.40
CA LEU A 6 4.05 5.40 35.02
C LEU A 6 4.03 3.97 34.49
N ASN A 7 3.78 3.01 35.38
CA ASN A 7 3.52 1.63 34.98
C ASN A 7 2.08 1.52 34.43
N THR A 8 1.88 0.71 33.40
CA THR A 8 0.60 0.57 32.71
C THR A 8 0.36 -0.88 32.30
N PRO A 9 -0.89 -1.31 32.07
CA PRO A 9 -1.19 -2.70 31.68
C PRO A 9 -0.51 -3.17 30.39
N TYR A 10 -0.04 -2.24 29.55
CA TYR A 10 0.66 -2.52 28.29
C TYR A 10 2.18 -2.31 28.35
N GLY A 11 2.74 -1.96 29.53
CA GLY A 11 4.15 -1.62 29.70
C GLY A 11 4.32 -0.31 30.48
N GLY A 12 4.92 0.70 29.87
CA GLY A 12 5.16 1.99 30.50
C GLY A 12 4.47 3.16 29.80
N ARG A 13 4.27 4.26 30.52
CA ARG A 13 3.87 5.56 29.95
C ARG A 13 4.75 6.65 30.52
N LEU A 14 5.50 7.30 29.65
CA LEU A 14 6.29 8.48 29.98
C LEU A 14 5.46 9.73 29.65
N VAL A 15 5.25 10.58 30.65
CA VAL A 15 4.58 11.88 30.49
C VAL A 15 5.64 12.98 30.58
N VAL A 16 5.76 13.77 29.53
CA VAL A 16 6.71 14.89 29.44
C VAL A 16 5.94 16.19 29.26
N LYS A 17 6.17 17.16 30.15
CA LYS A 17 5.67 18.52 29.95
C LYS A 17 6.60 19.28 29.00
N LEU A 18 6.11 19.60 27.81
CA LEU A 18 6.81 20.39 26.81
C LEU A 18 6.91 21.86 27.24
N PRO A 19 7.82 22.68 26.65
CA PRO A 19 8.07 24.05 27.10
C PRO A 19 6.82 24.94 27.09
N ALA A 20 5.93 24.75 26.12
CA ALA A 20 4.65 25.47 25.99
C ALA A 20 3.53 24.93 26.90
N GLY A 21 3.83 24.01 27.83
CA GLY A 21 2.86 23.44 28.76
C GLY A 21 2.09 22.22 28.24
N THR A 22 2.13 21.95 26.93
CA THR A 22 1.55 20.74 26.32
C THR A 22 2.15 19.47 26.92
N LEU A 23 1.30 18.48 27.19
CA LEU A 23 1.73 17.17 27.66
C LEU A 23 1.98 16.24 26.47
N LEU A 24 3.21 15.73 26.38
CA LEU A 24 3.56 14.62 25.49
C LEU A 24 3.43 13.31 26.26
N PHE A 25 2.60 12.40 25.74
CA PHE A 25 2.44 11.05 26.26
C PHE A 25 3.18 10.08 25.34
N VAL A 26 4.21 9.41 25.87
CA VAL A 26 4.95 8.36 25.16
C VAL A 26 4.59 7.02 25.76
N HIS A 27 3.94 6.17 24.96
CA HIS A 27 3.53 4.83 25.37
C HIS A 27 4.60 3.82 25.00
N LEU A 28 5.15 3.15 26.01
CA LEU A 28 6.21 2.17 25.88
C LEU A 28 5.60 0.76 25.96
N LYS A 29 5.40 0.15 24.78
CA LYS A 29 4.85 -1.19 24.67
C LYS A 29 5.83 -2.24 25.23
N ASP A 30 5.41 -3.00 26.23
CA ASP A 30 6.11 -4.20 26.67
C ASP A 30 5.72 -5.39 25.79
N LYS A 31 6.72 -6.02 25.18
CA LYS A 31 6.56 -7.21 24.33
C LYS A 31 6.08 -8.46 25.07
N LYS A 32 6.22 -8.51 26.40
CA LYS A 32 5.71 -9.60 27.24
C LYS A 32 4.21 -9.44 27.53
N LEU A 33 3.70 -8.21 27.51
CA LEU A 33 2.30 -7.89 27.84
C LEU A 33 1.45 -7.74 26.57
N ILE A 34 2.01 -7.16 25.51
CA ILE A 34 1.33 -6.93 24.24
C ILE A 34 2.00 -7.75 23.15
N ARG A 35 1.16 -8.37 22.31
CA ARG A 35 1.58 -9.18 21.16
C ARG A 35 2.55 -8.41 20.26
N HIS A 36 3.48 -9.17 19.68
CA HIS A 36 4.48 -8.68 18.72
C HIS A 36 3.84 -8.32 17.38
N LYS A 37 4.47 -7.40 16.62
CA LYS A 37 4.06 -6.79 15.33
C LYS A 37 3.33 -5.44 15.44
N LYS A 38 3.32 -4.70 14.32
CA LYS A 38 2.74 -3.36 14.15
C LYS A 38 1.25 -3.31 14.47
N ARG A 39 0.47 -4.26 13.93
CA ARG A 39 -0.99 -4.37 14.18
C ARG A 39 -1.35 -4.34 15.66
N TRP A 40 -0.63 -5.07 16.50
CA TRP A 40 -0.94 -5.13 17.93
C TRP A 40 -0.57 -3.87 18.69
N SER A 41 0.39 -3.08 18.19
CA SER A 41 0.60 -1.72 18.67
C SER A 41 -0.59 -0.82 18.33
N GLN A 42 -1.14 -0.91 17.11
CA GLN A 42 -2.34 -0.15 16.73
C GLN A 42 -3.55 -0.58 17.58
N VAL A 43 -3.76 -1.88 17.78
CA VAL A 43 -4.80 -2.42 18.67
C VAL A 43 -4.63 -1.89 20.10
N MET A 44 -3.42 -1.86 20.64
CA MET A 44 -3.15 -1.27 21.96
C MET A 44 -3.59 0.20 22.03
N TYR A 45 -3.26 1.00 21.01
CA TYR A 45 -3.70 2.40 20.94
C TYR A 45 -5.21 2.52 20.79
N MET A 46 -5.86 1.64 20.02
CA MET A 46 -7.31 1.61 19.90
C MET A 46 -7.99 1.30 21.24
N TYR A 47 -7.59 0.25 21.95
CA TYR A 47 -8.18 -0.05 23.27
C TYR A 47 -7.86 1.01 24.32
N TYR A 48 -6.64 1.54 24.32
CA TYR A 48 -6.24 2.50 25.33
C TYR A 48 -6.82 3.90 25.10
N LEU A 49 -6.66 4.48 23.90
CA LEU A 49 -7.19 5.81 23.62
C LEU A 49 -8.70 5.77 23.46
N LEU A 50 -9.21 4.84 22.67
CA LEU A 50 -10.64 4.83 22.32
C LEU A 50 -11.47 4.19 23.43
N GLY A 51 -11.06 3.02 23.90
CA GLY A 51 -11.72 2.37 25.05
C GLY A 51 -11.52 3.16 26.34
N HIS A 52 -10.29 3.24 26.84
CA HIS A 52 -10.08 3.78 28.19
C HIS A 52 -10.23 5.31 28.32
N ARG A 53 -9.91 6.13 27.30
CA ARG A 53 -10.04 7.59 27.47
C ARG A 53 -11.39 8.15 27.05
N ILE A 54 -11.98 7.62 25.97
CA ILE A 54 -13.25 8.12 25.44
C ILE A 54 -14.42 7.36 26.07
N MET A 55 -14.40 6.02 26.05
CA MET A 55 -15.54 5.23 26.56
C MET A 55 -15.65 5.24 28.09
N ASP A 56 -14.53 5.21 28.82
CA ASP A 56 -14.57 5.30 30.30
C ASP A 56 -14.75 6.75 30.81
N SER A 57 -14.90 7.74 29.91
CA SER A 57 -15.16 9.11 30.34
C SER A 57 -16.53 9.22 31.03
N PRO A 58 -16.71 10.14 32.00
CA PRO A 58 -17.99 10.33 32.68
C PRO A 58 -19.05 11.04 31.82
N LEU A 59 -18.76 11.28 30.53
CA LEU A 59 -19.62 11.97 29.60
C LEU A 59 -20.87 11.14 29.24
N SER A 60 -21.92 11.80 28.73
CA SER A 60 -23.10 11.14 28.16
C SER A 60 -22.75 10.34 26.90
N ILE A 61 -23.67 9.50 26.42
CA ILE A 61 -23.43 8.70 25.20
C ILE A 61 -23.27 9.62 23.99
N GLU A 62 -24.11 10.66 23.87
CA GLU A 62 -24.03 11.64 22.79
C GLU A 62 -22.71 12.42 22.83
N ASP A 63 -22.29 12.88 24.00
CA ASP A 63 -21.04 13.62 24.16
C ASP A 63 -19.81 12.75 23.84
N ARG A 64 -19.84 11.46 24.21
CA ARG A 64 -18.79 10.50 23.84
C ARG A 64 -18.72 10.30 22.33
N GLN A 65 -19.87 10.17 21.68
CA GLN A 65 -19.93 10.05 20.22
C GLN A 65 -19.37 11.30 19.54
N GLN A 66 -19.77 12.49 19.98
CA GLN A 66 -19.24 13.75 19.46
C GLN A 66 -17.74 13.89 19.72
N MET A 67 -17.24 13.46 20.89
CA MET A 67 -15.82 13.43 21.19
C MET A 67 -15.07 12.47 20.26
N ALA A 68 -15.61 11.29 19.99
CA ALA A 68 -15.05 10.31 19.07
C ALA A 68 -15.07 10.81 17.61
N ASP A 69 -16.11 11.51 17.19
CA ASP A 69 -16.19 12.09 15.84
C ASP A 69 -15.18 13.22 15.62
N ASN A 70 -14.81 13.93 16.68
CA ASN A 70 -13.83 15.03 16.66
C ASN A 70 -12.42 14.62 17.12
N THR A 71 -12.20 13.33 17.41
CA THR A 71 -10.88 12.80 17.75
C THR A 71 -10.28 12.08 16.55
N PHE A 72 -9.00 12.33 16.28
CA PHE A 72 -8.30 11.74 15.15
C PHE A 72 -6.98 11.10 15.58
N ILE A 73 -6.62 10.00 14.92
CA ILE A 73 -5.37 9.27 15.11
C ILE A 73 -4.56 9.38 13.84
N LEU A 74 -3.37 9.99 13.92
CA LEU A 74 -2.41 10.04 12.82
C LEU A 74 -1.49 8.82 12.90
N ALA A 75 -1.54 7.96 11.88
CA ALA A 75 -0.57 6.90 11.67
C ALA A 75 0.61 7.45 10.85
N ILE A 76 1.82 7.20 11.36
CA ILE A 76 3.08 7.57 10.73
C ILE A 76 4.14 6.50 10.99
N ASP A 77 4.91 6.18 9.95
CA ASP A 77 6.05 5.28 10.08
C ASP A 77 7.27 6.06 10.61
N GLY A 78 8.15 5.41 11.38
CA GLY A 78 9.25 6.08 12.09
C GLY A 78 10.32 6.73 11.18
N ASP A 79 10.28 6.43 9.90
CA ASP A 79 11.15 6.93 8.84
C ASP A 79 10.47 7.98 7.94
N SER A 80 9.26 8.40 8.29
CA SER A 80 8.47 9.31 7.46
C SER A 80 8.63 10.77 7.89
N LYS A 81 8.68 11.68 6.91
CA LYS A 81 8.78 13.13 7.12
C LYS A 81 7.58 13.83 6.50
N PHE A 82 7.06 14.85 7.16
CA PHE A 82 5.95 15.65 6.64
C PHE A 82 6.03 17.08 7.17
N LYS A 83 5.40 18.00 6.45
CA LYS A 83 5.24 19.38 6.92
C LYS A 83 3.93 19.54 7.70
N PRO A 84 3.84 20.43 8.71
CA PRO A 84 2.61 20.62 9.49
C PRO A 84 1.36 20.87 8.63
N GLU A 85 1.49 21.59 7.51
CA GLU A 85 0.41 21.89 6.58
C GLU A 85 -0.19 20.61 5.97
N ALA A 86 0.60 19.55 5.80
CA ALA A 86 0.12 18.28 5.27
C ALA A 86 -0.95 17.66 6.20
N VAL A 87 -0.71 17.66 7.51
CA VAL A 87 -1.70 17.18 8.50
C VAL A 87 -2.92 18.08 8.52
N MET A 88 -2.75 19.39 8.40
CA MET A 88 -3.88 20.34 8.31
C MET A 88 -4.76 20.07 7.09
N ARG A 89 -4.17 19.71 5.94
CA ARG A 89 -4.91 19.32 4.74
C ARG A 89 -5.70 18.02 4.94
N LEU A 90 -5.12 17.01 5.61
CA LEU A 90 -5.86 15.80 5.98
C LEU A 90 -7.02 16.11 6.92
N MET A 91 -6.76 16.90 7.97
CA MET A 91 -7.76 17.32 8.95
C MET A 91 -8.93 18.08 8.29
N ASN A 92 -8.63 19.03 7.41
CA ASN A 92 -9.64 19.79 6.68
C ASN A 92 -10.50 18.86 5.81
N ARG A 93 -9.89 17.85 5.17
CA ARG A 93 -10.65 16.84 4.41
C ARG A 93 -11.54 16.00 5.32
N MET A 94 -11.03 15.55 6.47
CA MET A 94 -11.84 14.80 7.44
C MET A 94 -13.04 15.61 7.95
N LYS A 95 -12.95 16.94 8.03
CA LYS A 95 -14.05 17.78 8.51
C LYS A 95 -15.18 18.02 7.51
N THR A 96 -14.99 17.70 6.22
CA THR A 96 -16.02 18.01 5.21
C THR A 96 -17.24 17.09 5.29
N LYS A 97 -17.05 15.83 5.71
CA LYS A 97 -18.13 14.85 5.86
C LYS A 97 -17.84 13.89 7.00
N SER A 98 -18.90 13.49 7.72
CA SER A 98 -18.82 12.56 8.85
C SER A 98 -18.54 11.11 8.42
N ASP A 99 -18.94 10.71 7.21
CA ASP A 99 -18.72 9.37 6.64
C ASP A 99 -17.26 9.10 6.25
N ILE A 100 -16.41 10.14 6.20
CA ILE A 100 -14.97 9.98 5.99
C ILE A 100 -14.37 9.41 7.27
N GLY A 101 -14.05 8.12 7.24
CA GLY A 101 -13.38 7.42 8.32
C GLY A 101 -11.86 7.57 8.29
N CYS A 102 -11.28 7.79 7.10
CA CYS A 102 -9.84 8.00 6.95
C CYS A 102 -9.49 8.93 5.79
N ALA A 103 -8.43 9.72 5.93
CA ALA A 103 -7.80 10.47 4.86
C ALA A 103 -6.29 10.18 4.83
N CYS A 104 -5.76 9.84 3.66
CA CYS A 104 -4.34 9.59 3.45
C CYS A 104 -3.70 10.59 2.48
N GLY A 105 -2.42 10.89 2.71
CA GLY A 105 -1.64 11.79 1.87
C GLY A 105 -0.97 11.10 0.69
N ARG A 106 -0.38 11.91 -0.17
CA ARG A 106 0.55 11.50 -1.22
C ARG A 106 1.93 11.22 -0.61
N ILE A 107 2.45 10.04 -0.91
CA ILE A 107 3.74 9.58 -0.40
C ILE A 107 4.81 9.74 -1.48
N HIS A 108 5.92 10.37 -1.11
CA HIS A 108 7.10 10.55 -1.94
C HIS A 108 8.24 9.66 -1.43
N PRO A 109 8.63 8.61 -2.17
CA PRO A 109 9.75 7.80 -1.77
C PRO A 109 11.06 8.60 -1.91
N ILE A 110 11.84 8.64 -0.82
CA ILE A 110 13.16 9.26 -0.74
C ILE A 110 14.24 8.21 -0.46
N GLY A 111 15.49 8.54 -0.77
CA GLY A 111 16.63 7.63 -0.68
C GLY A 111 17.52 7.73 -1.91
N SER A 112 18.47 6.80 -2.02
CA SER A 112 19.51 6.77 -3.04
C SER A 112 19.56 5.44 -3.81
N GLY A 113 20.13 5.47 -5.02
CA GLY A 113 20.33 4.28 -5.85
C GLY A 113 19.18 3.92 -6.79
N VAL A 114 19.46 2.96 -7.69
CA VAL A 114 18.58 2.55 -8.79
C VAL A 114 17.25 1.97 -8.28
N MET A 115 17.27 1.29 -7.13
CA MET A 115 16.06 0.71 -6.55
C MET A 115 15.06 1.80 -6.10
N VAL A 116 15.57 2.94 -5.61
CA VAL A 116 14.72 4.07 -5.24
C VAL A 116 14.16 4.76 -6.48
N TRP A 117 14.93 4.86 -7.57
CA TRP A 117 14.42 5.40 -8.84
C TRP A 117 13.27 4.57 -9.39
N TYR A 118 13.41 3.24 -9.37
CA TYR A 118 12.34 2.32 -9.75
C TYR A 118 11.09 2.52 -8.89
N GLN A 119 11.25 2.62 -7.58
CA GLN A 119 10.12 2.84 -6.67
C GLN A 119 9.48 4.22 -6.83
N LYS A 120 10.26 5.28 -7.11
CA LYS A 120 9.72 6.61 -7.47
C LYS A 120 8.80 6.52 -8.68
N PHE A 121 9.21 5.78 -9.71
CA PHE A 121 8.39 5.54 -10.89
C PHE A 121 7.12 4.74 -10.57
N GLU A 122 7.23 3.66 -9.79
CA GLU A 122 6.07 2.86 -9.40
C GLU A 122 5.07 3.64 -8.53
N TYR A 123 5.56 4.43 -7.56
CA TYR A 123 4.72 5.29 -6.74
C TYR A 123 4.04 6.36 -7.57
N ALA A 124 4.74 6.94 -8.56
CA ALA A 124 4.14 7.90 -9.47
C ALA A 124 3.00 7.27 -10.27
N ILE A 125 3.19 6.07 -10.86
CA ILE A 125 2.11 5.35 -11.55
C ILE A 125 0.93 5.09 -10.62
N GLY A 126 1.20 4.51 -9.43
CA GLY A 126 0.17 4.15 -8.48
C GLY A 126 -0.62 5.37 -7.98
N HIS A 127 0.05 6.51 -7.75
CA HIS A 127 -0.60 7.72 -7.27
C HIS A 127 -1.31 8.52 -8.36
N TRP A 128 -0.74 8.60 -9.57
CA TRP A 128 -1.29 9.40 -10.65
C TRP A 128 -2.39 8.70 -11.42
N PHE A 129 -2.31 7.38 -11.60
CA PHE A 129 -3.32 6.63 -12.33
C PHE A 129 -4.26 5.90 -11.37
N GLN A 130 -3.73 4.98 -10.56
CA GLN A 130 -4.59 4.08 -9.79
C GLN A 130 -5.35 4.80 -8.68
N LYS A 131 -4.66 5.49 -7.75
CA LYS A 131 -5.33 6.21 -6.66
C LYS A 131 -6.22 7.35 -7.16
N ALA A 132 -5.82 8.02 -8.24
CA ALA A 132 -6.64 9.05 -8.86
C ALA A 132 -7.94 8.44 -9.43
N ALA A 133 -7.84 7.35 -10.19
CA ALA A 133 -9.01 6.64 -10.70
C ALA A 133 -9.91 6.13 -9.56
N GLU A 134 -9.34 5.46 -8.55
CA GLU A 134 -10.07 5.00 -7.37
C GLU A 134 -10.81 6.14 -6.66
N HIS A 135 -10.15 7.28 -6.49
CA HIS A 135 -10.75 8.46 -5.89
C HIS A 135 -11.91 9.04 -6.72
N VAL A 136 -11.76 9.05 -8.06
CA VAL A 136 -12.82 9.47 -9.00
C VAL A 136 -14.02 8.52 -8.94
N PHE A 137 -13.78 7.21 -8.91
CA PHE A 137 -14.85 6.21 -8.81
C PHE A 137 -15.53 6.20 -7.43
N GLY A 138 -14.83 6.65 -6.38
CA GLY A 138 -15.49 6.97 -5.11
C GLY A 138 -14.56 7.02 -3.91
N CYS A 139 -13.65 6.05 -3.75
CA CYS A 139 -12.74 5.96 -2.60
C CYS A 139 -11.51 5.11 -2.91
N VAL A 140 -10.44 5.30 -2.13
CA VAL A 140 -9.23 4.47 -2.26
C VAL A 140 -9.33 3.20 -1.42
N LEU A 141 -8.69 2.11 -1.89
CA LEU A 141 -8.75 0.81 -1.21
C LEU A 141 -7.82 0.66 0.00
N CYS A 142 -6.87 1.58 0.16
CA CYS A 142 -5.81 1.45 1.17
C CYS A 142 -5.39 2.81 1.70
N ALA A 143 -5.46 2.96 3.02
CA ALA A 143 -4.78 4.00 3.78
C ALA A 143 -3.38 3.49 4.19
N PRO A 144 -2.28 4.00 3.60
CA PRO A 144 -0.94 3.55 3.94
C PRO A 144 -0.56 3.96 5.37
N GLY A 145 0.16 3.07 6.09
CA GLY A 145 0.56 3.33 7.48
C GLY A 145 1.57 4.49 7.66
N CYS A 146 2.26 4.90 6.60
CA CYS A 146 3.28 5.95 6.67
C CYS A 146 2.72 7.37 6.84
N PHE A 147 1.50 7.65 6.36
CA PHE A 147 0.86 8.97 6.55
C PHE A 147 -0.66 8.94 6.29
N SER A 148 -1.41 8.53 7.30
CA SER A 148 -2.88 8.46 7.24
C SER A 148 -3.53 8.93 8.54
N LEU A 149 -4.60 9.72 8.42
CA LEU A 149 -5.38 10.23 9.54
C LEU A 149 -6.70 9.46 9.63
N PHE A 150 -6.97 8.87 10.78
CA PHE A 150 -8.17 8.06 11.05
C PHE A 150 -9.09 8.77 12.04
N ARG A 151 -10.41 8.72 11.82
CA ARG A 151 -11.40 9.19 12.78
C ARG A 151 -11.57 8.16 13.89
N ALA A 152 -11.59 8.60 15.15
CA ALA A 152 -11.75 7.72 16.29
C ALA A 152 -13.08 6.97 16.26
N SER A 153 -14.21 7.64 15.98
CA SER A 153 -15.52 6.96 15.88
C SER A 153 -15.54 5.85 14.83
N ALA A 154 -14.91 6.06 13.66
CA ALA A 154 -14.81 5.04 12.64
C ALA A 154 -13.95 3.83 13.11
N LEU A 155 -12.86 4.07 13.84
CA LEU A 155 -12.07 2.99 14.42
C LEU A 155 -12.80 2.27 15.56
N MET A 156 -13.69 2.95 16.28
CA MET A 156 -14.47 2.41 17.40
C MET A 156 -15.65 1.55 16.96
N ASP A 157 -15.99 1.52 15.68
CA ASP A 157 -17.06 0.66 15.17
C ASP A 157 -16.84 -0.80 15.60
N ASP A 158 -17.83 -1.36 16.31
CA ASP A 158 -17.74 -2.70 16.91
C ASP A 158 -17.38 -3.77 15.89
N ASN A 159 -17.91 -3.66 14.67
CA ASN A 159 -17.64 -4.65 13.63
C ASN A 159 -16.21 -4.55 13.08
N ILE A 160 -15.59 -3.37 13.16
CA ILE A 160 -14.19 -3.16 12.79
C ILE A 160 -13.30 -3.66 13.91
N MET A 161 -13.51 -3.18 15.14
CA MET A 161 -12.68 -3.53 16.28
C MET A 161 -12.70 -5.03 16.57
N HIS A 162 -13.89 -5.66 16.56
CA HIS A 162 -14.02 -7.09 16.79
C HIS A 162 -13.28 -7.93 15.74
N LYS A 163 -13.22 -7.49 14.47
CA LYS A 163 -12.49 -8.21 13.42
C LYS A 163 -11.00 -7.91 13.41
N TYR A 164 -10.61 -6.66 13.65
CA TYR A 164 -9.21 -6.24 13.60
C TYR A 164 -8.35 -6.88 14.71
N THR A 165 -8.98 -7.17 15.83
CA THR A 165 -8.37 -7.76 17.04
C THR A 165 -8.27 -9.29 17.00
N LYS A 166 -8.84 -9.96 15.99
CA LYS A 166 -8.75 -11.41 15.84
C LYS A 166 -7.31 -11.86 15.53
N THR A 167 -6.89 -12.94 16.16
CA THR A 167 -5.62 -13.59 15.85
C THR A 167 -5.71 -14.34 14.52
N ALA A 168 -4.59 -14.41 13.79
CA ALA A 168 -4.55 -15.17 12.55
C ALA A 168 -4.53 -16.68 12.86
N GLN A 169 -5.51 -17.41 12.33
CA GLN A 169 -5.66 -18.86 12.54
C GLN A 169 -5.54 -19.68 11.23
N GLU A 170 -5.76 -19.04 10.08
CA GLU A 170 -5.76 -19.69 8.77
C GLU A 170 -4.70 -19.04 7.88
N PRO A 171 -4.18 -19.73 6.84
CA PRO A 171 -3.16 -19.19 5.94
C PRO A 171 -3.51 -17.80 5.38
N ARG A 172 -4.77 -17.61 4.96
CA ARG A 172 -5.27 -16.33 4.44
C ARG A 172 -5.22 -15.22 5.50
N HIS A 173 -5.51 -15.54 6.76
CA HIS A 173 -5.45 -14.58 7.86
C HIS A 173 -4.04 -14.07 8.11
N PHE A 174 -3.00 -14.89 7.93
CA PHE A 174 -1.62 -14.41 8.04
C PHE A 174 -1.27 -13.41 6.93
N VAL A 175 -1.77 -13.63 5.71
CA VAL A 175 -1.56 -12.71 4.57
C VAL A 175 -2.32 -11.39 4.77
N GLN A 176 -3.59 -11.46 5.17
CA GLN A 176 -4.41 -10.25 5.34
C GLN A 176 -4.07 -9.50 6.61
N TYR A 177 -4.09 -10.17 7.77
CA TYR A 177 -4.07 -9.50 9.06
C TYR A 177 -2.65 -9.12 9.50
N ASP A 178 -1.67 -9.95 9.17
CA ASP A 178 -0.32 -9.82 9.70
C ASP A 178 0.70 -9.25 8.70
N GLN A 179 0.50 -9.44 7.39
CA GLN A 179 1.40 -8.93 6.35
C GLN A 179 0.94 -7.62 5.71
N GLY A 180 -0.35 -7.29 5.78
CA GLY A 180 -0.89 -6.01 5.31
C GLY A 180 -2.04 -5.52 6.18
N GLU A 181 -1.73 -5.33 7.46
CA GLU A 181 -2.63 -4.84 8.49
C GLU A 181 -3.30 -3.51 8.13
N ASP A 182 -2.57 -2.60 7.48
CA ASP A 182 -3.09 -1.30 7.05
C ASP A 182 -4.21 -1.47 6.00
N ARG A 183 -4.04 -2.43 5.08
CA ARG A 183 -5.02 -2.75 4.05
C ARG A 183 -6.19 -3.55 4.60
N TRP A 184 -5.94 -4.42 5.57
CA TRP A 184 -7.00 -5.10 6.31
C TRP A 184 -7.90 -4.13 7.06
N LEU A 185 -7.32 -3.18 7.80
CA LEU A 185 -8.08 -2.12 8.47
C LEU A 185 -8.90 -1.31 7.47
N SER A 186 -8.28 -0.93 6.34
CA SER A 186 -8.96 -0.22 5.25
C SER A 186 -10.16 -1.01 4.71
N THR A 187 -10.00 -2.31 4.43
CA THR A 187 -11.08 -3.19 3.97
C THR A 187 -12.23 -3.28 4.98
N LEU A 188 -11.91 -3.37 6.28
CA LEU A 188 -12.93 -3.37 7.33
C LEU A 188 -13.73 -2.06 7.36
N MET A 189 -13.06 -0.92 7.26
CA MET A 189 -13.71 0.40 7.21
C MET A 189 -14.64 0.53 6.00
N LEU A 190 -14.15 0.16 4.81
CA LEU A 190 -14.94 0.22 3.59
C LEU A 190 -16.20 -0.67 3.68
N LYS A 191 -16.10 -1.86 4.29
CA LYS A 191 -17.23 -2.79 4.48
C LYS A 191 -18.26 -2.30 5.50
N GLN A 192 -17.89 -1.39 6.40
CA GLN A 192 -18.83 -0.73 7.34
C GLN A 192 -19.40 0.59 6.83
N GLY A 193 -19.13 0.97 5.57
CA GLY A 193 -19.71 2.19 5.00
C GLY A 193 -18.83 3.42 5.12
N TYR A 194 -17.68 3.34 5.79
CA TYR A 194 -16.75 4.46 5.87
C TYR A 194 -16.02 4.68 4.55
N ARG A 195 -15.75 5.95 4.26
CA ARG A 195 -14.99 6.37 3.09
C ARG A 195 -13.52 6.60 3.46
N ILE A 196 -12.63 6.14 2.57
CA ILE A 196 -11.20 6.44 2.64
C ILE A 196 -10.86 7.43 1.53
N GLU A 197 -10.35 8.58 1.93
CA GLU A 197 -10.04 9.72 1.08
C GLU A 197 -8.54 9.79 0.75
N TYR A 198 -8.23 10.14 -0.49
CA TYR A 198 -6.87 10.44 -0.92
C TYR A 198 -6.71 11.94 -1.15
N VAL A 199 -5.84 12.57 -0.37
CA VAL A 199 -5.59 14.01 -0.43
C VAL A 199 -4.30 14.27 -1.19
N ALA A 200 -4.44 14.42 -2.50
CA ALA A 200 -3.33 14.64 -3.44
C ALA A 200 -2.43 15.84 -3.09
N ALA A 201 -2.96 16.86 -2.40
CA ALA A 201 -2.22 18.04 -1.97
C ALA A 201 -1.53 17.88 -0.60
N SER A 202 -1.70 16.75 0.08
CA SER A 202 -1.09 16.48 1.39
C SER A 202 0.11 15.56 1.20
N ASP A 203 1.31 16.12 1.18
CA ASP A 203 2.54 15.40 0.86
C ASP A 203 3.29 14.95 2.12
N ALA A 204 3.80 13.72 2.09
CA ALA A 204 4.75 13.18 3.04
C ALA A 204 5.84 12.38 2.31
N GLU A 205 7.02 12.28 2.90
CA GLU A 205 8.16 11.52 2.41
C GLU A 205 8.37 10.28 3.26
N THR A 206 8.83 9.18 2.66
CA THR A 206 9.22 7.95 3.37
C THR A 206 10.49 7.38 2.75
N TYR A 207 11.38 6.80 3.56
CA TYR A 207 12.56 6.14 3.03
C TYR A 207 12.17 4.84 2.33
N ALA A 208 12.47 4.78 1.04
CA ALA A 208 12.23 3.58 0.25
C ALA A 208 13.40 2.59 0.40
N PRO A 209 13.13 1.28 0.34
CA PRO A 209 14.17 0.26 0.29
C PRO A 209 15.25 0.56 -0.75
N GLU A 210 16.51 0.68 -0.33
CA GLU A 210 17.64 0.93 -1.24
C GLU A 210 18.22 -0.37 -1.81
N GLY A 211 18.09 -1.47 -1.06
CA GLY A 211 18.58 -2.79 -1.43
C GLY A 211 17.52 -3.72 -2.04
N PHE A 212 17.96 -4.66 -2.87
CA PHE A 212 17.06 -5.64 -3.50
C PHE A 212 16.32 -6.53 -2.50
N GLU A 213 17.00 -6.98 -1.43
CA GLU A 213 16.41 -7.90 -0.46
C GLU A 213 15.27 -7.25 0.33
N GLU A 214 15.46 -6.02 0.79
CA GLU A 214 14.45 -5.26 1.50
C GLU A 214 13.25 -4.94 0.58
N PHE A 215 13.54 -4.48 -0.64
CA PHE A 215 12.53 -4.25 -1.67
C PHE A 215 11.70 -5.51 -1.94
N PHE A 216 12.36 -6.65 -2.19
CA PHE A 216 11.67 -7.89 -2.51
C PHE A 216 10.83 -8.38 -1.33
N ASN A 217 11.35 -8.34 -0.10
CA ASN A 217 10.60 -8.69 1.10
C ASN A 217 9.39 -7.79 1.35
N GLN A 218 9.47 -6.51 0.97
CA GLN A 218 8.31 -5.62 0.99
C GLN A 218 7.24 -6.11 0.00
N ARG A 219 7.60 -6.42 -1.25
CA ARG A 219 6.65 -6.86 -2.28
C ARG A 219 6.02 -8.22 -2.00
N ARG A 220 6.78 -9.13 -1.38
CA ARG A 220 6.26 -10.41 -0.90
C ARG A 220 5.12 -10.28 0.11
N ARG A 221 5.06 -9.17 0.86
CA ARG A 221 3.98 -8.89 1.81
C ARG A 221 2.85 -8.11 1.15
N TRP A 222 3.20 -7.04 0.42
CA TRP A 222 2.25 -6.10 -0.12
C TRP A 222 1.38 -6.68 -1.23
N THR A 223 1.97 -7.43 -2.17
CA THR A 223 1.22 -7.95 -3.33
C THR A 223 0.18 -8.99 -2.91
N PRO A 224 0.51 -10.04 -2.14
CA PRO A 224 -0.48 -11.04 -1.73
C PRO A 224 -1.56 -10.46 -0.82
N SER A 225 -1.18 -9.58 0.13
CA SER A 225 -2.15 -8.89 0.99
C SER A 225 -3.09 -8.00 0.19
N SER A 226 -2.59 -7.36 -0.88
CA SER A 226 -3.42 -6.55 -1.77
C SER A 226 -4.46 -7.39 -2.50
N ILE A 227 -4.05 -8.51 -3.09
CA ILE A 227 -4.98 -9.40 -3.78
C ILE A 227 -6.01 -9.96 -2.78
N ALA A 228 -5.56 -10.49 -1.63
CA ALA A 228 -6.44 -11.10 -0.64
C ALA A 228 -7.49 -10.13 -0.08
N ASN A 229 -7.10 -8.90 0.26
CA ASN A 229 -8.02 -7.89 0.78
C ASN A 229 -9.00 -7.37 -0.28
N THR A 230 -8.58 -7.22 -1.54
CA THR A 230 -9.52 -6.82 -2.60
C THR A 230 -10.49 -7.95 -2.92
N ILE A 231 -10.06 -9.21 -2.95
CA ILE A 231 -10.98 -10.36 -3.11
C ILE A 231 -11.99 -10.42 -1.95
N ASP A 232 -11.58 -10.17 -0.71
CA ASP A 232 -12.48 -10.14 0.46
C ASP A 232 -13.53 -9.02 0.38
N LEU A 233 -13.17 -7.88 -0.21
CA LEU A 233 -14.12 -6.80 -0.49
C LEU A 233 -15.08 -7.18 -1.62
N LEU A 234 -14.57 -7.78 -2.70
CA LEU A 234 -15.36 -8.21 -3.86
C LEU A 234 -16.32 -9.35 -3.52
N ALA A 235 -15.93 -10.28 -2.64
CA ALA A 235 -16.81 -11.35 -2.17
C ALA A 235 -18.04 -10.79 -1.43
N ASP A 236 -17.84 -9.72 -0.65
CA ASP A 236 -18.90 -9.05 0.11
C ASP A 236 -19.50 -7.83 -0.63
N TYR A 237 -19.39 -7.78 -1.97
CA TYR A 237 -19.76 -6.59 -2.75
C TYR A 237 -21.23 -6.15 -2.57
N LYS A 238 -22.17 -7.10 -2.43
CA LYS A 238 -23.60 -6.79 -2.27
C LYS A 238 -23.85 -5.96 -1.01
N ARG A 239 -23.30 -6.41 0.12
CA ARG A 239 -23.40 -5.72 1.41
C ARG A 239 -22.61 -4.42 1.37
N THR A 240 -21.39 -4.46 0.86
CA THR A 240 -20.50 -3.29 0.80
C THR A 240 -21.11 -2.16 -0.03
N SER A 241 -21.68 -2.47 -1.20
CA SER A 241 -22.29 -1.47 -2.06
C SER A 241 -23.63 -0.94 -1.52
N ALA A 242 -24.35 -1.74 -0.74
CA ALA A 242 -25.54 -1.28 -0.03
C ALA A 242 -25.20 -0.36 1.15
N ASN A 243 -24.12 -0.64 1.86
CA ASN A 243 -23.72 0.08 3.08
C ASN A 243 -22.82 1.28 2.81
N ASN A 244 -22.11 1.33 1.68
CA ASN A 244 -21.12 2.36 1.38
C ASN A 244 -21.47 3.09 0.08
N HIS A 245 -21.95 4.33 0.19
CA HIS A 245 -22.30 5.17 -0.96
C HIS A 245 -21.12 5.49 -1.89
N SER A 246 -19.87 5.33 -1.42
CA SER A 246 -18.66 5.52 -2.23
C SER A 246 -18.23 4.26 -2.99
N ILE A 247 -18.96 3.15 -2.83
CA ILE A 247 -18.70 1.87 -3.52
C ILE A 247 -19.92 1.49 -4.35
N SER A 248 -19.97 1.99 -5.58
CA SER A 248 -21.02 1.63 -6.54
C SER A 248 -20.78 0.26 -7.17
N LYS A 249 -21.77 -0.29 -7.89
CA LYS A 249 -21.58 -1.51 -8.68
C LYS A 249 -20.52 -1.33 -9.79
N SER A 250 -20.39 -0.12 -10.35
CA SER A 250 -19.34 0.17 -11.34
C SER A 250 -17.95 0.23 -10.69
N TYR A 251 -17.84 0.73 -9.45
CA TYR A 251 -16.62 0.64 -8.65
C TYR A 251 -16.22 -0.82 -8.43
N ILE A 252 -17.17 -1.67 -8.05
CA ILE A 252 -16.95 -3.11 -7.87
C ILE A 252 -16.49 -3.77 -9.18
N ALA A 253 -17.13 -3.45 -10.31
CA ALA A 253 -16.72 -3.96 -11.62
C ALA A 253 -15.29 -3.52 -11.99
N TYR A 254 -14.95 -2.25 -11.75
CA TYR A 254 -13.59 -1.75 -11.93
C TYR A 254 -12.58 -2.52 -11.07
N GLN A 255 -12.86 -2.70 -9.77
CA GLN A 255 -11.95 -3.42 -8.88
C GLN A 255 -11.83 -4.91 -9.24
N PHE A 256 -12.91 -5.53 -9.73
CA PHE A 256 -12.86 -6.88 -10.27
C PHE A 256 -11.93 -6.95 -11.48
N MET A 257 -12.05 -6.03 -12.45
CA MET A 257 -11.15 -5.98 -13.61
C MET A 257 -9.69 -5.78 -13.17
N VAL A 258 -9.42 -4.86 -12.24
CA VAL A 258 -8.07 -4.61 -11.72
C VAL A 258 -7.47 -5.89 -11.13
N VAL A 259 -8.19 -6.59 -10.25
CA VAL A 259 -7.69 -7.85 -9.65
C VAL A 259 -7.55 -8.94 -10.71
N PHE A 260 -8.51 -9.09 -11.61
CA PHE A 260 -8.48 -10.09 -12.68
C PHE A 260 -7.24 -9.93 -13.57
N PHE A 261 -7.00 -8.71 -14.09
CA PHE A 261 -5.80 -8.45 -14.90
C PHE A 261 -4.51 -8.53 -14.09
N SER A 262 -4.52 -8.16 -12.80
CA SER A 262 -3.35 -8.34 -11.93
C SER A 262 -2.97 -9.81 -11.76
N MET A 263 -3.96 -10.72 -11.69
CA MET A 263 -3.71 -12.16 -11.62
C MET A 263 -3.19 -12.74 -12.95
N LEU A 264 -3.58 -12.15 -14.09
CA LEU A 264 -3.08 -12.52 -15.41
C LEU A 264 -1.71 -11.91 -15.73
N ALA A 265 -1.30 -10.86 -15.04
CA ALA A 265 -0.08 -10.11 -15.33
C ALA A 265 1.19 -10.98 -15.46
N PRO A 266 1.44 -11.99 -14.61
CA PRO A 266 2.60 -12.87 -14.78
C PRO A 266 2.58 -13.65 -16.11
N ALA A 267 1.41 -14.14 -16.53
CA ALA A 267 1.25 -14.87 -17.79
C ALA A 267 1.39 -13.94 -19.01
N ILE A 268 0.85 -12.72 -18.91
CA ILE A 268 1.00 -11.69 -19.94
C ILE A 268 2.48 -11.31 -20.10
N ILE A 269 3.18 -11.00 -19.01
CA ILE A 269 4.61 -10.64 -19.03
C ILE A 269 5.44 -11.79 -19.58
N PHE A 270 5.18 -13.03 -19.14
CA PHE A 270 5.86 -14.21 -19.66
C PHE A 270 5.68 -14.35 -21.18
N THR A 271 4.46 -14.20 -21.66
CA THR A 271 4.14 -14.31 -23.09
C THR A 271 4.78 -13.17 -23.89
N MET A 272 4.70 -11.94 -23.39
CA MET A 272 5.36 -10.77 -23.98
C MET A 272 6.87 -10.99 -24.08
N LEU A 273 7.49 -11.52 -23.03
CA LEU A 273 8.92 -11.82 -23.00
C LEU A 273 9.28 -12.86 -24.08
N VAL A 274 8.53 -13.96 -24.17
CA VAL A 274 8.73 -14.99 -25.19
C VAL A 274 8.63 -14.40 -26.59
N PHE A 275 7.58 -13.64 -26.89
CA PHE A 275 7.43 -13.00 -28.20
C PHE A 275 8.56 -12.03 -28.53
N ALA A 276 8.96 -11.21 -27.55
CA ALA A 276 10.03 -10.24 -27.74
C ALA A 276 11.37 -10.94 -28.01
N GLN A 277 11.65 -12.06 -27.33
CA GLN A 277 12.83 -12.88 -27.58
C GLN A 277 12.78 -13.64 -28.90
N VAL A 278 11.62 -14.13 -29.33
CA VAL A 278 11.44 -14.74 -30.66
C VAL A 278 11.77 -13.72 -31.75
N SER A 279 11.27 -12.50 -31.62
CA SER A 279 11.62 -11.41 -32.55
C SER A 279 13.12 -11.10 -32.50
N ALA A 280 13.69 -11.03 -31.30
CA ALA A 280 15.09 -10.63 -31.10
C ALA A 280 16.11 -11.67 -31.58
N PHE A 281 15.92 -12.93 -31.21
CA PHE A 281 16.87 -14.00 -31.45
C PHE A 281 16.52 -14.86 -32.66
N ARG A 282 15.35 -14.66 -33.27
CA ARG A 282 14.83 -15.44 -34.41
C ARG A 282 14.79 -16.94 -34.14
N VAL A 283 14.53 -17.32 -32.89
CA VAL A 283 14.36 -18.70 -32.45
C VAL A 283 12.88 -19.04 -32.38
N GLU A 284 12.54 -20.30 -32.62
CA GLU A 284 11.19 -20.83 -32.50
C GLU A 284 10.55 -20.54 -31.12
N SER A 285 9.27 -20.15 -31.13
CA SER A 285 8.50 -19.81 -29.93
C SER A 285 8.44 -20.95 -28.91
N THR A 286 8.33 -22.19 -29.36
CA THR A 286 8.32 -23.39 -28.48
C THR A 286 9.58 -23.46 -27.62
N LYS A 287 10.75 -23.21 -28.21
CA LYS A 287 12.04 -23.24 -27.51
C LYS A 287 12.17 -22.07 -26.54
N MET A 288 11.78 -20.87 -26.95
CA MET A 288 11.77 -19.70 -26.07
C MET A 288 10.81 -19.87 -24.89
N MET A 289 9.66 -20.49 -25.10
CA MET A 289 8.73 -20.82 -24.04
C MET A 289 9.36 -21.79 -23.02
N MET A 290 10.09 -22.82 -23.48
CA MET A 290 10.82 -23.71 -22.58
C MET A 290 11.96 -23.01 -21.83
N TYR A 291 12.75 -22.19 -22.51
CA TYR A 291 13.88 -21.47 -21.89
C TYR A 291 13.46 -20.50 -20.79
N ASN A 292 12.26 -19.92 -20.89
CA ASN A 292 11.70 -19.09 -19.81
C ASN A 292 10.91 -19.93 -18.79
N GLY A 293 10.20 -20.95 -19.26
CA GLY A 293 9.33 -21.78 -18.42
C GLY A 293 10.11 -22.60 -17.40
N ILE A 294 11.28 -23.12 -17.78
CA ILE A 294 12.11 -23.94 -16.89
C ILE A 294 12.60 -23.12 -15.67
N PRO A 295 13.29 -21.97 -15.82
CA PRO A 295 13.70 -21.16 -14.67
C PRO A 295 12.54 -20.73 -13.78
N VAL A 296 11.41 -20.33 -14.36
CA VAL A 296 10.21 -19.93 -13.59
C VAL A 296 9.66 -21.11 -12.79
N SER A 297 9.54 -22.29 -13.40
CA SER A 297 9.05 -23.49 -12.73
C SER A 297 9.98 -23.93 -11.60
N LEU A 298 11.30 -23.89 -11.83
CA LEU A 298 12.30 -24.16 -10.79
C LEU A 298 12.17 -23.16 -9.63
N PHE A 299 11.97 -21.88 -9.93
CA PHE A 299 11.79 -20.87 -8.89
C PHE A 299 10.51 -21.09 -8.06
N ILE A 300 9.42 -21.55 -8.70
CA ILE A 300 8.20 -21.93 -7.99
C ILE A 300 8.52 -23.06 -6.99
N VAL A 301 9.22 -24.12 -7.42
CA VAL A 301 9.62 -25.22 -6.52
C VAL A 301 10.48 -24.71 -5.36
N VAL A 302 11.43 -23.82 -5.63
CA VAL A 302 12.26 -23.18 -4.61
C VAL A 302 11.42 -22.40 -3.59
N CYS A 303 10.39 -21.68 -4.03
CA CYS A 303 9.49 -20.94 -3.16
C CYS A 303 8.72 -21.84 -2.17
N PHE A 304 8.44 -23.09 -2.55
CA PHE A 304 7.74 -24.05 -1.68
C PHE A 304 8.66 -24.87 -0.77
N THR A 305 9.93 -25.07 -1.16
CA THR A 305 10.81 -26.04 -0.49
C THR A 305 11.93 -25.41 0.34
N THR A 306 12.32 -24.17 0.05
CA THR A 306 13.53 -23.56 0.65
C THR A 306 13.22 -22.41 1.60
N SER A 307 14.21 -21.99 2.40
CA SER A 307 14.09 -20.85 3.31
C SER A 307 14.08 -19.51 2.58
N SER A 308 13.54 -18.46 3.23
CA SER A 308 13.41 -17.13 2.62
C SER A 308 14.73 -16.55 2.09
N ASN A 309 15.87 -16.84 2.74
CA ASN A 309 17.18 -16.37 2.29
C ASN A 309 17.61 -17.00 0.96
N VAL A 310 17.36 -18.30 0.79
CA VAL A 310 17.65 -19.02 -0.46
C VAL A 310 16.74 -18.52 -1.59
N GLN A 311 15.46 -18.31 -1.28
CA GLN A 311 14.50 -17.74 -2.24
C GLN A 311 14.94 -16.35 -2.73
N LEU A 312 15.42 -15.49 -1.81
CA LEU A 312 15.92 -14.15 -2.15
C LEU A 312 17.17 -14.20 -3.02
N LEU A 313 18.11 -15.10 -2.70
CA LEU A 313 19.32 -15.29 -3.50
C LEU A 313 18.99 -15.71 -4.93
N ILE A 314 18.13 -16.72 -5.10
CA ILE A 314 17.73 -17.21 -6.42
C ILE A 314 16.95 -16.13 -7.18
N ALA A 315 16.03 -15.42 -6.51
CA ALA A 315 15.31 -14.29 -7.11
C ALA A 315 16.27 -13.22 -7.63
N LYS A 316 17.28 -12.85 -6.84
CA LYS A 316 18.31 -11.88 -7.23
C LYS A 316 19.10 -12.32 -8.46
N LEU A 317 19.56 -13.58 -8.47
CA LEU A 317 20.29 -14.15 -9.61
C LEU A 317 19.42 -14.16 -10.87
N MET A 318 18.16 -14.60 -10.76
CA MET A 318 17.22 -14.58 -11.87
C MET A 318 16.96 -13.16 -12.37
N SER A 319 16.76 -12.18 -11.48
CA SER A 319 16.56 -10.78 -11.87
C SER A 319 17.73 -10.23 -12.68
N VAL A 320 18.97 -10.59 -12.33
CA VAL A 320 20.16 -10.20 -13.12
C VAL A 320 20.13 -10.85 -14.51
N VAL A 321 19.86 -12.16 -14.60
CA VAL A 321 19.76 -12.87 -15.88
C VAL A 321 18.67 -12.24 -16.76
N TYR A 322 17.48 -12.02 -16.21
CA TYR A 322 16.37 -11.41 -16.95
C TYR A 322 16.63 -9.95 -17.32
N ALA A 323 17.43 -9.20 -16.54
CA ALA A 323 17.84 -7.85 -16.92
C ALA A 323 18.70 -7.87 -18.20
N PHE A 324 19.63 -8.82 -18.35
CA PHE A 324 20.41 -8.98 -19.58
C PHE A 324 19.55 -9.44 -20.76
N VAL A 325 18.62 -10.37 -20.53
CA VAL A 325 17.65 -10.79 -21.55
C VAL A 325 16.82 -9.60 -22.02
N MET A 326 16.32 -8.78 -21.11
CA MET A 326 15.53 -7.58 -21.43
C MET A 326 16.35 -6.53 -22.17
N LEU A 327 17.63 -6.37 -21.85
CA LEU A 327 18.54 -5.48 -22.60
C LEU A 327 18.73 -5.96 -24.04
N ALA A 328 18.94 -7.26 -24.25
CA ALA A 328 19.06 -7.83 -25.59
C ALA A 328 17.76 -7.68 -26.39
N VAL A 329 16.62 -7.92 -25.75
CA VAL A 329 15.29 -7.68 -26.33
C VAL A 329 15.13 -6.22 -26.73
N LEU A 330 15.47 -5.28 -25.84
CA LEU A 330 15.39 -3.84 -26.12
C LEU A 330 16.21 -3.45 -27.35
N ILE A 331 17.46 -3.89 -27.43
CA ILE A 331 18.36 -3.60 -28.57
C ILE A 331 17.77 -4.16 -29.87
N ALA A 332 17.24 -5.38 -29.82
CA ALA A 332 16.65 -5.99 -31.00
C ALA A 332 15.35 -5.30 -31.44
N THR A 333 14.49 -4.91 -30.49
CA THR A 333 13.29 -4.12 -30.78
C THR A 333 13.64 -2.74 -31.35
N LEU A 334 14.66 -2.07 -30.82
CA LEU A 334 15.15 -0.81 -31.38
C LEU A 334 15.67 -0.99 -32.82
N THR A 335 16.40 -2.06 -33.08
CA THR A 335 16.88 -2.39 -34.43
C THR A 335 15.69 -2.65 -35.37
N GLN A 336 14.66 -3.36 -34.90
CA GLN A 336 13.43 -3.58 -35.67
C GLN A 336 12.70 -2.27 -35.96
N ILE A 337 12.58 -1.37 -34.98
CA ILE A 337 11.96 -0.04 -35.14
C ILE A 337 12.72 0.84 -36.14
N VAL A 338 14.05 0.72 -36.22
CA VAL A 338 14.86 1.46 -37.21
C VAL A 338 14.68 0.89 -38.61
N LEU A 339 14.46 -0.43 -38.72
CA LEU A 339 14.30 -1.13 -39.99
C LEU A 339 12.85 -1.10 -40.51
N GLU A 340 11.86 -1.00 -39.62
CA GLU A 340 10.45 -0.82 -39.94
C GLU A 340 10.08 0.67 -39.95
N THR A 341 9.14 1.08 -40.82
CA THR A 341 8.77 2.50 -40.96
C THR A 341 8.23 3.11 -39.66
N VAL A 342 8.48 4.41 -39.46
CA VAL A 342 8.09 5.23 -38.27
C VAL A 342 6.59 5.15 -37.92
N VAL A 343 5.75 4.65 -38.83
CA VAL A 343 4.30 4.48 -38.70
C VAL A 343 3.91 3.22 -37.91
N SER A 344 4.86 2.34 -37.54
CA SER A 344 4.54 1.20 -36.69
C SER A 344 3.92 1.68 -35.35
N PRO A 345 2.93 0.97 -34.79
CA PRO A 345 2.32 1.35 -33.51
C PRO A 345 3.35 1.48 -32.38
N THR A 346 4.37 0.63 -32.37
CA THR A 346 5.45 0.65 -31.37
C THR A 346 6.35 1.88 -31.52
N SER A 347 6.73 2.22 -32.76
CA SER A 347 7.53 3.43 -33.05
C SER A 347 6.74 4.70 -32.67
N THR A 348 5.46 4.75 -33.00
CA THR A 348 4.57 5.89 -32.69
C THR A 348 4.38 6.07 -31.18
N PHE A 349 4.19 4.97 -30.45
CA PHE A 349 4.10 5.00 -28.98
C PHE A 349 5.39 5.53 -28.34
N ILE A 350 6.57 5.03 -28.74
CA ILE A 350 7.84 5.45 -28.16
C ILE A 350 8.14 6.92 -28.48
N VAL A 351 7.94 7.34 -29.74
CA VAL A 351 8.18 8.73 -30.16
C VAL A 351 7.23 9.69 -29.41
N SER A 352 5.94 9.35 -29.30
CA SER A 352 4.98 10.18 -28.57
C SER A 352 5.28 10.26 -27.07
N MET A 353 5.72 9.16 -26.45
CA MET A 353 6.14 9.15 -25.05
C MET A 353 7.36 10.04 -24.82
N VAL A 354 8.40 9.93 -25.67
CA VAL A 354 9.61 10.77 -25.58
C VAL A 354 9.26 12.24 -25.77
N PHE A 355 8.41 12.57 -26.74
CA PHE A 355 7.94 13.93 -26.97
C PHE A 355 7.14 14.48 -25.76
N HIS A 356 6.27 13.66 -25.16
CA HIS A 356 5.51 14.06 -23.97
C HIS A 356 6.42 14.29 -22.75
N ILE A 357 7.42 13.43 -22.54
CA ILE A 357 8.39 13.60 -21.45
C ILE A 357 9.23 14.85 -21.69
N HIS A 358 9.74 15.06 -22.90
CA HIS A 358 10.58 16.21 -23.24
C HIS A 358 9.81 17.53 -23.10
N SER A 359 8.59 17.61 -23.62
CA SER A 359 7.73 18.80 -23.48
C SER A 359 7.39 19.12 -22.02
N ARG A 360 7.22 18.09 -21.17
CA ARG A 360 7.01 18.26 -19.71
C ARG A 360 8.28 18.71 -18.97
N CYS A 361 9.45 18.19 -19.35
CA CYS A 361 10.73 18.64 -18.80
C CYS A 361 11.06 20.10 -19.17
N LEU A 362 10.65 20.56 -20.36
CA LEU A 362 10.81 21.95 -20.78
C LEU A 362 9.78 22.91 -20.16
N SER A 363 8.68 22.39 -19.63
CA SER A 363 7.61 23.18 -18.99
C SER A 363 7.63 23.09 -17.46
N SER A 364 8.69 22.52 -16.87
CA SER A 364 8.94 22.61 -15.43
C SER A 364 9.74 23.90 -15.15
N PRO A 365 9.22 24.85 -14.36
CA PRO A 365 10.00 26.01 -13.89
C PRO A 365 11.12 25.61 -12.94
#